data_AF-A0A1L3A3H1-F1
#
_entry.id   AF-A0A1L3A3H1-F1
#
_cell.length_a   1.000
_cell.length_b   1.000
_cell.length_c   1.000
_cell.angle_alpha   90.00
_cell.angle_beta   90.00
_cell.angle_gamma   90.00
#
_symmetry.space_group_name_H-M   'P 1'
#
loop_
_entity.id
_entity.type
_entity.pdbx_description
1 polymer ?
#
loop_
_entity_poly.entity_id
_entity_poly.type
_entity_poly.pdbx_seq_one_letter_code
_entity_poly.pdbx_strand_id
1 'polypeptide(L)'
;LVGAVAVTLGFTVGLASSSPATTSTWVATTGPATSTTATSTVTPYIGVPRPVAPVAAYPQGATEGEADQTLYDAPHQSKSSLAPMANIVGLGAIVAAATLVVHNWFAKPIPQGRLMTVDLYAEPAPTNWAMASTGAVDPSLGDGKTIRIATRKSPLAMWQAEFIESELKRMYPGITVEVQPMSTRGDKILDSPLAKIGGKGLFVKELETALLESRSDIAVHSTKDVPMELPDGLDLSIICKRHDPCDAIIFPKGSTKCSVDDLPQGARVGTSSLRRQSQLLLKRPDLKFVELRGNVNTRLAKLDSGDYDAIILAAAGLERLGFEDRVMPGKANIVDPEVMLPACGQGALSIELRSDDPTTLAILQPLHFIPDAATVCCERAMNRRLQGGCQVPISGFARLGEGTINMQARVGSIKGSGPLLIKEKTIPLDLTKPWPEVKATVEQLGSEVADMLLKAGAQAYLDEAYAQNEAGVAAAQAAANA
;
A
#
# COMPACT_ATOMS: atom_id res chain seq x y z
N LEU A 1 46.66 -43.22 -16.74
CA LEU A 1 47.34 -43.49 -18.02
C LEU A 1 46.38 -44.30 -18.87
N VAL A 2 46.34 -44.03 -20.19
CA VAL A 2 45.28 -44.39 -21.17
C VAL A 2 44.03 -43.50 -21.01
N GLY A 3 43.54 -42.72 -21.97
CA GLY A 3 43.85 -42.35 -23.36
C GLY A 3 42.69 -41.43 -23.80
N ALA A 4 42.94 -40.16 -24.14
CA ALA A 4 43.23 -39.64 -25.48
C ALA A 4 42.04 -39.57 -26.46
N VAL A 5 41.63 -38.32 -26.74
CA VAL A 5 41.31 -37.71 -28.04
C VAL A 5 39.89 -37.83 -28.61
N ALA A 6 39.36 -36.64 -28.93
CA ALA A 6 38.13 -36.32 -29.64
C ALA A 6 38.25 -36.51 -31.16
N VAL A 7 37.15 -36.85 -31.85
CA VAL A 7 36.92 -36.54 -33.27
C VAL A 7 35.43 -36.26 -33.53
N THR A 8 35.23 -35.24 -34.36
CA THR A 8 34.02 -34.57 -34.84
C THR A 8 33.28 -35.28 -35.99
N LEU A 9 32.03 -34.86 -36.20
CA LEU A 9 31.25 -34.74 -37.45
C LEU A 9 30.67 -36.01 -38.13
N GLY A 10 29.34 -36.00 -38.34
CA GLY A 10 28.65 -36.92 -39.26
C GLY A 10 27.12 -36.76 -39.29
N PHE A 11 26.65 -36.11 -40.36
CA PHE A 11 25.27 -35.93 -40.87
C PHE A 11 24.24 -37.05 -40.60
N THR A 12 22.98 -36.65 -40.39
CA THR A 12 21.81 -37.34 -40.99
C THR A 12 20.73 -36.36 -41.46
N VAL A 13 20.14 -36.71 -42.60
CA VAL A 13 19.14 -36.03 -43.42
C VAL A 13 17.74 -36.53 -43.04
N GLY A 14 16.69 -35.70 -43.17
CA GLY A 14 15.32 -36.23 -43.16
C GLY A 14 14.18 -35.22 -43.08
N LEU A 15 13.81 -34.67 -44.25
CA LEU A 15 12.51 -34.16 -44.71
C LEU A 15 11.28 -34.29 -43.77
N ALA A 16 10.55 -33.19 -43.60
CA ALA A 16 9.11 -33.22 -43.31
C ALA A 16 8.36 -32.12 -44.09
N SER A 17 7.19 -32.53 -44.55
CA SER A 17 6.33 -32.01 -45.61
C SER A 17 5.52 -30.75 -45.26
N SER A 18 5.05 -30.13 -46.34
CA SER A 18 4.31 -28.87 -46.49
C SER A 18 2.82 -28.89 -46.13
N SER A 19 2.38 -27.74 -45.58
CA SER A 19 1.11 -27.00 -45.80
C SER A 19 -0.22 -27.49 -45.18
N PRO A 20 -1.25 -26.61 -45.03
CA PRO A 20 -1.29 -25.13 -45.14
C PRO A 20 -1.94 -24.40 -43.95
N ALA A 21 -1.70 -23.08 -43.93
CA ALA A 21 -2.35 -22.10 -43.05
C ALA A 21 -3.78 -21.79 -43.50
N THR A 22 -4.71 -21.70 -42.54
CA THR A 22 -6.05 -21.14 -42.71
C THR A 22 -6.08 -19.73 -42.12
N THR A 23 -6.13 -18.73 -42.99
CA THR A 23 -6.55 -17.36 -42.69
C THR A 23 -8.07 -17.28 -42.84
N SER A 24 -8.79 -16.92 -41.77
CA SER A 24 -10.18 -16.48 -41.86
C SER A 24 -10.27 -14.99 -41.54
N THR A 25 -10.56 -14.23 -42.59
CA THR A 25 -10.97 -12.83 -42.56
C THR A 25 -12.43 -12.75 -42.13
N TRP A 26 -12.73 -12.03 -41.05
CA TRP A 26 -14.09 -11.63 -40.72
C TRP A 26 -14.37 -10.23 -41.30
N VAL A 27 -15.25 -10.19 -42.29
CA VAL A 27 -15.84 -8.99 -42.86
C VAL A 27 -17.02 -8.57 -41.99
N ALA A 28 -16.95 -7.39 -41.37
CA ALA A 28 -18.09 -6.78 -40.70
C ALA A 28 -18.99 -6.09 -41.74
N THR A 29 -20.21 -6.60 -41.89
CA THR A 29 -21.27 -5.99 -42.70
C THR A 29 -22.02 -4.97 -41.83
N THR A 30 -21.91 -3.68 -42.15
CA THR A 30 -22.72 -2.61 -41.52
C THR A 30 -23.96 -2.34 -42.36
N GLY A 31 -25.14 -2.67 -41.80
CA GLY A 31 -26.45 -2.21 -42.27
C GLY A 31 -26.87 -0.91 -41.55
N PRO A 32 -27.83 -0.13 -42.10
CA PRO A 32 -27.86 1.32 -41.95
C PRO A 32 -28.47 1.81 -40.63
N ALA A 33 -27.94 2.94 -40.17
CA ALA A 33 -28.36 3.71 -39.03
C ALA A 33 -29.78 4.26 -39.17
N THR A 34 -30.60 4.10 -38.13
CA THR A 34 -31.78 4.94 -37.88
C THR A 34 -31.36 6.03 -36.91
N SER A 35 -31.24 7.24 -37.44
CA SER A 35 -31.03 8.45 -36.65
C SER A 35 -32.36 8.88 -36.04
N THR A 36 -32.40 9.05 -34.72
CA THR A 36 -33.48 9.78 -34.06
C THR A 36 -32.88 11.07 -33.54
N THR A 37 -33.22 12.16 -34.22
CA THR A 37 -32.81 13.52 -33.91
C THR A 37 -33.59 13.99 -32.68
N ALA A 38 -32.91 14.24 -31.55
CA ALA A 38 -33.45 15.02 -30.45
C ALA A 38 -32.82 16.41 -30.48
N THR A 39 -33.63 17.40 -30.78
CA THR A 39 -33.30 18.80 -30.99
C THR A 39 -32.88 19.45 -29.67
N SER A 40 -31.71 20.09 -29.69
CA SER A 40 -31.18 20.94 -28.62
C SER A 40 -31.99 22.24 -28.51
N THR A 41 -32.31 22.66 -27.29
CA THR A 41 -32.62 24.07 -26.97
C THR A 41 -31.60 24.55 -25.95
N VAL A 42 -30.50 25.11 -26.44
CA VAL A 42 -29.52 25.87 -25.65
C VAL A 42 -29.91 27.34 -25.70
N THR A 43 -30.29 27.88 -24.55
CA THR A 43 -30.49 29.32 -24.36
C THR A 43 -29.12 29.99 -24.15
N PRO A 44 -28.75 31.03 -24.91
CA PRO A 44 -27.47 31.70 -24.74
C PRO A 44 -27.47 32.60 -23.50
N TYR A 45 -26.53 32.38 -22.59
CA TYR A 45 -26.24 33.30 -21.50
C TYR A 45 -25.37 34.44 -22.04
N ILE A 46 -25.96 35.65 -22.11
CA ILE A 46 -25.28 36.88 -22.51
C ILE A 46 -24.40 37.35 -21.35
N GLY A 47 -23.10 37.47 -21.61
CA GLY A 47 -22.13 38.06 -20.69
C GLY A 47 -22.31 39.57 -20.58
N VAL A 48 -22.37 40.07 -19.34
CA VAL A 48 -22.31 41.50 -19.02
C VAL A 48 -20.92 41.80 -18.42
N PRO A 49 -20.14 42.73 -18.98
CA PRO A 49 -18.83 43.09 -18.44
C PRO A 49 -18.98 43.97 -17.19
N ARG A 50 -18.22 43.69 -16.13
CA ARG A 50 -18.08 44.58 -14.98
C ARG A 50 -16.86 45.51 -15.15
N PRO A 51 -16.95 46.79 -14.73
CA PRO A 51 -15.90 47.77 -14.95
C PRO A 51 -14.75 47.65 -13.94
N VAL A 52 -13.54 47.87 -14.44
CA VAL A 52 -12.31 48.08 -13.66
C VAL A 52 -12.29 49.53 -13.17
N ALA A 53 -11.97 49.75 -11.89
CA ALA A 53 -11.75 51.06 -11.29
C ALA A 53 -10.37 51.11 -10.58
N PRO A 54 -9.77 52.30 -10.41
CA PRO A 54 -8.35 52.51 -10.69
C PRO A 54 -7.41 52.47 -9.49
N VAL A 55 -6.14 52.34 -9.84
CA VAL A 55 -4.91 52.49 -9.04
C VAL A 55 -4.84 53.87 -8.37
N ALA A 56 -4.49 53.92 -7.09
CA ALA A 56 -4.07 55.13 -6.38
C ALA A 56 -2.66 54.95 -5.81
N ALA A 57 -1.83 55.96 -6.03
CA ALA A 57 -0.42 56.05 -5.63
C ALA A 57 -0.24 56.93 -4.37
N TYR A 58 0.67 56.46 -3.47
CA TYR A 58 1.62 57.18 -2.58
C TYR A 58 1.14 58.33 -1.64
N PRO A 59 1.78 58.49 -0.45
CA PRO A 59 3.09 59.15 -0.37
C PRO A 59 4.11 58.55 0.61
N GLN A 60 5.38 58.81 0.27
CA GLN A 60 6.55 58.77 1.14
C GLN A 60 6.50 59.87 2.20
N GLY A 61 7.04 59.60 3.38
CA GLY A 61 7.40 60.57 4.41
C GLY A 61 8.55 60.00 5.24
N ALA A 62 9.68 60.72 5.24
CA ALA A 62 10.95 60.37 5.85
C ALA A 62 10.99 60.62 7.36
N THR A 63 11.85 59.90 8.08
CA THR A 63 12.73 60.44 9.14
C THR A 63 13.95 59.54 9.33
N GLU A 64 15.09 60.21 9.49
CA GLU A 64 16.48 59.75 9.63
C GLU A 64 16.78 59.10 10.99
N GLY A 65 17.92 58.39 11.08
CA GLY A 65 18.51 57.94 12.34
C GLY A 65 19.70 56.97 12.14
N GLU A 66 20.87 57.54 11.86
CA GLU A 66 22.25 57.15 12.27
C GLU A 66 22.55 55.68 12.66
N ALA A 67 23.38 54.97 11.89
CA ALA A 67 24.84 54.85 12.04
C ALA A 67 25.28 53.82 13.10
N ASP A 68 25.91 52.72 12.68
CA ASP A 68 27.27 52.41 13.14
C ASP A 68 27.98 51.41 12.21
N GLN A 69 29.25 51.71 11.92
CA GLN A 69 30.21 50.93 11.16
C GLN A 69 31.31 50.47 12.13
N THR A 70 31.64 49.18 12.15
CA THR A 70 32.99 48.69 12.51
C THR A 70 33.23 47.38 11.74
N LEU A 71 34.05 47.32 10.68
CA LEU A 71 35.52 47.18 10.67
C LEU A 71 36.04 46.06 11.59
N TYR A 72 36.61 44.99 11.01
CA TYR A 72 38.02 44.64 11.23
C TYR A 72 38.53 43.57 10.24
N ASP A 73 39.77 43.78 9.84
CA ASP A 73 40.56 43.17 8.77
C ASP A 73 41.07 41.73 9.04
N ALA A 74 41.37 41.02 7.95
CA ALA A 74 42.36 39.93 7.91
C ALA A 74 43.80 40.50 8.04
N PRO A 75 44.86 39.69 8.26
CA PRO A 75 45.58 39.19 7.07
C PRO A 75 46.53 37.95 7.22
N HIS A 76 46.99 37.45 6.05
CA HIS A 76 48.31 36.84 5.74
C HIS A 76 48.63 35.42 6.32
N GLN A 77 49.40 34.52 5.69
CA GLN A 77 50.37 34.59 4.60
C GLN A 77 50.71 33.18 4.05
N SER A 78 51.13 33.12 2.79
CA SER A 78 51.76 32.00 2.07
C SER A 78 53.19 31.71 2.52
N LYS A 79 53.68 30.46 2.38
CA LYS A 79 55.09 30.16 2.03
C LYS A 79 55.23 28.86 1.24
N SER A 80 55.98 28.95 0.15
CA SER A 80 56.49 27.89 -0.74
C SER A 80 57.89 27.42 -0.31
N SER A 81 58.26 26.16 -0.61
CA SER A 81 59.66 25.80 -0.91
C SER A 81 59.78 24.58 -1.82
N LEU A 82 60.78 24.64 -2.71
CA LEU A 82 61.11 23.75 -3.82
C LEU A 82 61.79 22.41 -3.43
N ALA A 83 61.80 21.48 -4.39
CA ALA A 83 62.27 20.09 -4.40
C ALA A 83 63.81 19.87 -4.27
N PRO A 84 64.27 18.59 -4.28
CA PRO A 84 64.83 18.10 -5.54
C PRO A 84 64.48 16.64 -5.92
N MET A 85 64.70 16.37 -7.20
CA MET A 85 64.40 15.16 -7.98
C MET A 85 65.21 13.92 -7.57
N ALA A 86 64.57 12.74 -7.58
CA ALA A 86 65.17 11.47 -7.98
C ALA A 86 64.10 10.43 -8.38
N ASN A 87 64.31 9.81 -9.54
CA ASN A 87 63.70 8.56 -10.05
C ASN A 87 62.25 8.58 -10.57
N ILE A 88 62.12 9.13 -11.78
CA ILE A 88 61.08 8.74 -12.75
C ILE A 88 61.54 7.46 -13.44
N VAL A 89 60.90 6.32 -13.14
CA VAL A 89 60.36 5.30 -14.07
C VAL A 89 59.58 4.32 -13.18
N GLY A 90 58.25 4.30 -13.27
CA GLY A 90 57.48 3.20 -12.65
C GLY A 90 56.12 3.51 -12.02
N LEU A 91 55.48 4.66 -12.26
CA LEU A 91 54.14 4.94 -11.70
C LEU A 91 53.09 5.40 -12.73
N GLY A 92 53.32 5.16 -14.03
CA GLY A 92 52.33 5.45 -15.09
C GLY A 92 51.35 4.30 -15.37
N ALA A 93 51.68 3.07 -14.99
CA ALA A 93 50.87 1.88 -15.32
C ALA A 93 49.88 1.47 -14.23
N ILE A 94 50.09 1.89 -12.97
CA ILE A 94 49.22 1.47 -11.84
C ILE A 94 48.03 2.41 -11.68
N VAL A 95 48.18 3.70 -11.99
CA VAL A 95 47.07 4.67 -11.90
C VAL A 95 46.08 4.48 -13.05
N ALA A 96 46.54 4.16 -14.27
CA ALA A 96 45.66 3.88 -15.42
C ALA A 96 44.90 2.55 -15.28
N ALA A 97 45.51 1.52 -14.67
CA ALA A 97 44.82 0.26 -14.41
C ALA A 97 43.76 0.40 -13.29
N ALA A 98 44.02 1.23 -12.27
CA ALA A 98 43.05 1.50 -11.21
C ALA A 98 41.85 2.32 -11.71
N THR A 99 42.04 3.32 -12.59
CA THR A 99 40.91 4.04 -13.19
C THR A 99 40.15 3.22 -14.22
N LEU A 100 40.78 2.33 -14.99
CA LEU A 100 40.06 1.45 -15.93
C LEU A 100 39.27 0.34 -15.21
N VAL A 101 39.79 -0.23 -14.12
CA VAL A 101 39.06 -1.23 -13.33
C VAL A 101 37.87 -0.58 -12.61
N VAL A 102 38.02 0.63 -12.08
CA VAL A 102 36.92 1.36 -11.44
C VAL A 102 35.89 1.82 -12.48
N HIS A 103 36.30 2.31 -13.66
CA HIS A 103 35.37 2.74 -14.72
C HIS A 103 34.61 1.55 -15.34
N ASN A 104 35.25 0.40 -15.59
CA ASN A 104 34.56 -0.80 -16.09
C ASN A 104 33.73 -1.54 -15.03
N TRP A 105 33.93 -1.27 -13.75
CA TRP A 105 33.07 -1.81 -12.69
C TRP A 105 31.79 -0.99 -12.52
N PHE A 106 31.86 0.33 -12.76
CA PHE A 106 30.69 1.22 -12.80
C PHE A 106 29.97 1.30 -14.16
N ALA A 107 30.58 0.80 -15.25
CA ALA A 107 30.00 0.82 -16.60
C ALA A 107 29.46 -0.55 -17.07
N LYS A 108 29.28 -1.54 -16.19
CA LYS A 108 28.55 -2.75 -16.57
C LYS A 108 27.06 -2.39 -16.74
N PRO A 109 26.45 -2.64 -17.91
CA PRO A 109 25.00 -2.58 -18.00
C PRO A 109 24.45 -3.55 -16.96
N ILE A 110 23.65 -3.02 -16.04
CA ILE A 110 22.80 -3.82 -15.17
C ILE A 110 22.12 -4.84 -16.09
N PRO A 111 22.23 -6.16 -15.84
CA PRO A 111 21.50 -7.12 -16.63
C PRO A 111 20.04 -6.67 -16.56
N GLN A 112 19.48 -6.24 -17.69
CA GLN A 112 18.05 -6.18 -17.87
C GLN A 112 17.57 -7.63 -17.86
N GLY A 113 17.59 -8.26 -16.68
CA GLY A 113 16.66 -9.31 -16.37
C GLY A 113 15.31 -8.69 -16.67
N ARG A 114 14.65 -9.21 -17.70
CA ARG A 114 13.36 -8.75 -18.20
C ARG A 114 12.51 -8.40 -16.99
N LEU A 115 12.42 -7.11 -16.69
CA LEU A 115 11.51 -6.57 -15.70
C LEU A 115 10.15 -6.99 -16.23
N MET A 116 9.57 -8.02 -15.63
CA MET A 116 8.16 -8.28 -15.85
C MET A 116 7.45 -7.10 -15.21
N THR A 117 7.06 -6.15 -16.07
CA THR A 117 5.98 -5.22 -15.78
C THR A 117 4.77 -6.07 -15.44
N VAL A 118 4.48 -6.21 -14.15
CA VAL A 118 3.16 -6.63 -13.72
C VAL A 118 2.24 -5.51 -14.17
N ASP A 119 1.37 -5.82 -15.10
CA ASP A 119 0.37 -4.88 -15.57
C ASP A 119 -0.64 -4.63 -14.44
N LEU A 120 -0.40 -3.59 -13.64
CA LEU A 120 -1.32 -3.08 -12.61
C LEU A 120 -2.63 -2.53 -13.21
N TYR A 121 -2.72 -2.51 -14.55
CA TYR A 121 -3.76 -1.90 -15.37
C TYR A 121 -4.32 -2.87 -16.42
N ALA A 122 -4.10 -4.18 -16.28
CA ALA A 122 -4.80 -5.14 -17.11
C ALA A 122 -6.31 -4.83 -17.01
N GLU A 123 -6.90 -4.43 -18.14
CA GLU A 123 -8.31 -4.07 -18.28
C GLU A 123 -9.16 -5.08 -17.49
N PRO A 124 -10.08 -4.64 -16.60
CA PRO A 124 -10.92 -5.58 -15.89
C PRO A 124 -11.75 -6.32 -16.94
N ALA A 125 -11.47 -7.61 -17.09
CA ALA A 125 -12.36 -8.50 -17.83
C ALA A 125 -13.79 -8.28 -17.27
N PRO A 126 -14.80 -8.15 -18.14
CA PRO A 126 -16.14 -7.74 -17.73
C PRO A 126 -16.69 -8.68 -16.66
N THR A 127 -16.94 -8.12 -15.47
CA THR A 127 -17.86 -8.58 -14.41
C THR A 127 -18.00 -10.10 -14.24
N ASN A 128 -16.92 -10.79 -13.85
CA ASN A 128 -16.98 -12.13 -13.24
C ASN A 128 -15.78 -12.31 -12.30
N TRP A 129 -15.79 -11.60 -11.17
CA TRP A 129 -14.80 -11.76 -10.11
C TRP A 129 -15.08 -13.05 -9.33
N ALA A 130 -14.53 -14.17 -9.79
CA ALA A 130 -14.58 -15.41 -9.03
C ALA A 130 -13.62 -15.31 -7.83
N MET A 131 -14.17 -15.11 -6.63
CA MET A 131 -13.47 -15.23 -5.34
C MET A 131 -13.00 -16.67 -5.07
N ALA A 132 -13.53 -17.64 -5.82
CA ALA A 132 -13.31 -19.06 -5.60
C ALA A 132 -11.91 -19.50 -6.02
N SER A 133 -11.20 -20.19 -5.12
CA SER A 133 -10.28 -21.24 -5.58
C SER A 133 -11.09 -22.17 -6.49
N THR A 134 -10.56 -22.55 -7.65
CA THR A 134 -11.23 -23.15 -8.81
C THR A 134 -11.93 -24.51 -8.60
N GLY A 135 -12.18 -24.92 -7.35
CA GLY A 135 -13.01 -26.08 -7.04
C GLY A 135 -14.50 -25.82 -7.32
N ALA A 136 -15.20 -26.85 -7.80
CA ALA A 136 -16.65 -26.83 -7.87
C ALA A 136 -17.19 -26.68 -6.43
N VAL A 137 -17.90 -25.58 -6.17
CA VAL A 137 -18.62 -25.39 -4.91
C VAL A 137 -19.85 -26.29 -4.93
N ASP A 138 -20.04 -27.11 -3.90
CA ASP A 138 -21.32 -27.82 -3.70
C ASP A 138 -22.37 -26.80 -3.24
N PRO A 139 -23.35 -26.42 -4.09
CA PRO A 139 -24.31 -25.37 -3.76
C PRO A 139 -25.23 -25.75 -2.60
N SER A 140 -25.34 -27.05 -2.27
CA SER A 140 -26.19 -27.54 -1.19
C SER A 140 -25.58 -27.40 0.20
N LEU A 141 -24.29 -27.11 0.30
CA LEU A 141 -23.58 -26.98 1.59
C LEU A 141 -24.19 -25.87 2.48
N GLY A 142 -24.77 -24.85 1.87
CA GLY A 142 -25.44 -23.75 2.57
C GLY A 142 -26.93 -23.97 2.85
N ASP A 143 -27.53 -25.07 2.40
CA ASP A 143 -28.99 -25.25 2.46
C ASP A 143 -29.50 -25.29 3.91
N GLY A 144 -30.44 -24.39 4.21
CA GLY A 144 -31.04 -24.26 5.54
C GLY A 144 -30.07 -23.74 6.61
N LYS A 145 -28.89 -23.25 6.22
CA LYS A 145 -27.91 -22.63 7.12
C LYS A 145 -28.14 -21.13 7.20
N THR A 146 -27.85 -20.57 8.37
CA THR A 146 -27.82 -19.12 8.59
C THR A 146 -26.40 -18.72 8.99
N ILE A 147 -25.84 -17.71 8.30
CA ILE A 147 -24.55 -17.11 8.66
C ILE A 147 -24.78 -15.68 9.13
N ARG A 148 -24.45 -15.41 10.39
CA ARG A 148 -24.54 -14.09 11.01
C ARG A 148 -23.21 -13.36 10.92
N ILE A 149 -23.16 -12.24 10.20
CA ILE A 149 -21.96 -11.46 9.94
C ILE A 149 -21.87 -10.28 10.91
N ALA A 150 -20.97 -10.35 11.88
CA ALA A 150 -20.61 -9.19 12.70
C ALA A 150 -19.81 -8.17 11.86
N THR A 151 -20.24 -6.92 11.85
CA THR A 151 -19.52 -5.84 11.17
C THR A 151 -19.66 -4.51 11.90
N ARG A 152 -18.77 -3.55 11.58
CA ARG A 152 -18.91 -2.17 12.07
C ARG A 152 -19.96 -1.41 11.27
N LYS A 153 -20.53 -0.38 11.89
CA LYS A 153 -21.51 0.53 11.28
C LYS A 153 -20.95 1.52 10.24
N SER A 154 -19.64 1.56 10.02
CA SER A 154 -19.07 2.51 9.06
C SER A 154 -19.44 2.10 7.62
N PRO A 155 -19.63 3.05 6.69
CA PRO A 155 -20.02 2.72 5.31
C PRO A 155 -19.11 1.70 4.64
N LEU A 156 -17.79 1.82 4.86
CA LEU A 156 -16.82 0.87 4.31
C LEU A 156 -16.95 -0.53 4.93
N ALA A 157 -17.21 -0.64 6.23
CA ALA A 157 -17.37 -1.94 6.89
C ALA A 157 -18.69 -2.62 6.52
N MET A 158 -19.76 -1.85 6.34
CA MET A 158 -21.04 -2.34 5.81
C MET A 158 -20.85 -2.88 4.40
N TRP A 159 -20.21 -2.11 3.51
CA TRP A 159 -19.90 -2.58 2.15
C TRP A 159 -19.11 -3.90 2.17
N GLN A 160 -18.14 -4.05 3.08
CA GLN A 160 -17.34 -5.26 3.19
C GLN A 160 -18.17 -6.48 3.61
N ALA A 161 -19.10 -6.29 4.56
CA ALA A 161 -20.00 -7.35 5.00
C ALA A 161 -21.02 -7.72 3.90
N GLU A 162 -21.60 -6.72 3.24
CA GLU A 162 -22.54 -6.89 2.12
C GLU A 162 -21.87 -7.56 0.91
N PHE A 163 -20.59 -7.27 0.66
CA PHE A 163 -19.80 -7.96 -0.36
C PHE A 163 -19.68 -9.46 -0.04
N ILE A 164 -19.32 -9.82 1.20
CA ILE A 164 -19.24 -11.24 1.62
C ILE A 164 -20.61 -11.90 1.59
N GLU A 165 -21.66 -11.21 2.03
CA GLU A 165 -23.04 -11.69 1.93
C GLU A 165 -23.43 -12.00 0.48
N SER A 166 -23.10 -11.10 -0.46
CA SER A 166 -23.41 -11.28 -1.87
C SER A 166 -22.70 -12.49 -2.47
N GLU A 167 -21.44 -12.72 -2.11
CA GLU A 167 -20.68 -13.88 -2.55
C GLU A 167 -21.22 -15.19 -1.96
N LEU A 168 -21.60 -15.20 -0.68
CA LEU A 168 -22.22 -16.38 -0.06
C LEU A 168 -23.55 -16.73 -0.73
N LYS A 169 -24.43 -15.73 -0.96
CA LYS A 169 -25.70 -15.93 -1.66
C LYS A 169 -25.52 -16.39 -3.11
N ARG A 170 -24.46 -15.91 -3.78
CA ARG A 170 -24.11 -16.34 -5.14
C ARG A 170 -23.67 -17.81 -5.19
N MET A 171 -22.90 -18.25 -4.19
CA MET A 171 -22.40 -19.62 -4.11
C MET A 171 -23.45 -20.62 -3.59
N TYR A 172 -24.33 -20.18 -2.69
CA TYR A 172 -25.27 -21.04 -1.98
C TYR A 172 -26.69 -20.44 -2.02
N PRO A 173 -27.52 -20.79 -3.01
CA PRO A 173 -28.88 -20.22 -3.12
C PRO A 173 -29.80 -20.49 -1.92
N GLY A 174 -29.56 -21.58 -1.17
CA GLY A 174 -30.32 -21.96 0.01
C GLY A 174 -29.81 -21.38 1.34
N ILE A 175 -28.76 -20.55 1.32
CA ILE A 175 -28.19 -19.95 2.54
C ILE A 175 -28.96 -18.69 2.94
N THR A 176 -29.17 -18.53 4.25
CA THR A 176 -29.60 -17.26 4.84
C THR A 176 -28.38 -16.52 5.38
N VAL A 177 -28.25 -15.23 5.10
CA VAL A 177 -27.17 -14.40 5.63
C VAL A 177 -27.78 -13.21 6.35
N GLU A 178 -27.29 -12.94 7.56
CA GLU A 178 -27.75 -11.84 8.40
C GLU A 178 -26.58 -10.92 8.75
N VAL A 179 -26.60 -9.68 8.25
CA VAL A 179 -25.59 -8.69 8.62
C VAL A 179 -25.98 -8.03 9.95
N GLN A 180 -25.07 -8.09 10.92
CA GLN A 180 -25.26 -7.61 12.29
C GLN A 180 -24.34 -6.42 12.57
N PRO A 181 -24.79 -5.18 12.31
CA PRO A 181 -23.99 -3.98 12.51
C PRO A 181 -23.82 -3.62 13.99
N MET A 182 -22.56 -3.49 14.42
CA MET A 182 -22.17 -3.20 15.81
C MET A 182 -21.43 -1.86 15.91
N SER A 183 -21.50 -1.24 17.09
CA SER A 183 -20.76 -0.01 17.39
C SER A 183 -19.56 -0.37 18.26
N THR A 184 -18.35 -0.07 17.78
CA THR A 184 -17.11 -0.33 18.51
C THR A 184 -16.69 0.88 19.34
N ARG A 185 -15.83 0.69 20.35
CA ARG A 185 -15.23 1.84 21.07
C ARG A 185 -14.52 2.81 20.13
N GLY A 186 -13.85 2.30 19.09
CA GLY A 186 -13.16 3.13 18.10
C GLY A 186 -14.11 3.99 17.24
N ASP A 187 -15.39 3.61 17.13
CA ASP A 187 -16.40 4.44 16.48
C ASP A 187 -16.93 5.56 17.36
N LYS A 188 -16.90 5.37 18.69
CA LYS A 188 -17.42 6.33 19.68
C LYS A 188 -16.40 7.40 20.06
N ILE A 189 -15.10 7.09 19.95
CA ILE A 189 -14.02 8.00 20.37
C ILE A 189 -13.30 8.54 19.12
N LEU A 190 -13.90 9.54 18.49
CA LEU A 190 -13.32 10.21 17.30
C LEU A 190 -12.43 11.42 17.66
N ASP A 191 -12.65 12.01 18.84
CA ASP A 191 -12.07 13.31 19.25
C ASP A 191 -10.78 13.21 20.07
N SER A 192 -10.21 12.01 20.21
CA SER A 192 -8.92 11.81 20.89
C SER A 192 -7.90 11.14 19.95
N PRO A 193 -6.62 11.58 19.96
CA PRO A 193 -5.57 10.89 19.24
C PRO A 193 -5.55 9.38 19.55
N LEU A 194 -5.23 8.54 18.56
CA LEU A 194 -5.10 7.08 18.68
C LEU A 194 -4.03 6.76 19.72
N ALA A 195 -3.01 7.62 19.75
CA ALA A 195 -1.99 7.61 20.75
C ALA A 195 -2.50 7.86 22.18
N LYS A 196 -3.66 8.53 22.34
CA LYS A 196 -4.25 8.87 23.63
C LYS A 196 -5.18 7.79 24.19
N ILE A 197 -5.66 6.89 23.35
CA ILE A 197 -6.75 5.96 23.72
C ILE A 197 -6.19 4.61 24.20
N GLY A 198 -5.04 4.18 23.69
CA GLY A 198 -4.44 2.89 24.04
C GLY A 198 -5.34 1.69 23.70
N GLY A 199 -4.75 0.51 23.63
CA GLY A 199 -5.48 -0.76 23.48
C GLY A 199 -5.38 -1.39 22.09
N LYS A 200 -4.80 -2.59 22.07
CA LYS A 200 -4.91 -3.53 20.94
C LYS A 200 -6.41 -3.78 20.69
N GLY A 201 -6.84 -3.72 19.42
CA GLY A 201 -8.18 -4.18 19.01
C GLY A 201 -9.36 -3.21 19.20
N LEU A 202 -9.14 -1.89 19.24
CA LEU A 202 -10.19 -0.87 19.46
C LEU A 202 -11.40 -0.95 18.48
N PHE A 203 -11.20 -1.56 17.31
CA PHE A 203 -12.19 -1.71 16.26
C PHE A 203 -12.70 -3.16 16.07
N VAL A 204 -12.18 -4.12 16.84
CA VAL A 204 -12.51 -5.55 16.67
C VAL A 204 -13.07 -6.20 17.93
N LYS A 205 -12.78 -5.67 19.13
CA LYS A 205 -13.18 -6.29 20.40
C LYS A 205 -14.67 -6.62 20.51
N GLU A 206 -15.54 -5.70 20.10
CA GLU A 206 -16.99 -5.94 20.15
C GLU A 206 -17.45 -7.01 19.15
N LEU A 207 -16.75 -7.16 18.03
CA LEU A 207 -17.00 -8.21 17.03
C LEU A 207 -16.52 -9.56 17.57
N GLU A 208 -15.28 -9.62 18.07
CA GLU A 208 -14.69 -10.81 18.72
C GLU A 208 -15.58 -11.33 19.86
N THR A 209 -16.10 -10.43 20.70
CA THR A 209 -17.03 -10.78 21.78
C THR A 209 -18.31 -11.44 21.22
N ALA A 210 -18.83 -10.94 20.10
CA ALA A 210 -20.02 -11.53 19.48
C ALA A 210 -19.77 -12.92 18.89
N LEU A 211 -18.56 -13.19 18.40
CA LEU A 211 -18.14 -14.51 17.93
C LEU A 211 -18.02 -15.51 19.08
N LEU A 212 -17.34 -15.11 20.16
CA LEU A 212 -17.13 -15.93 21.35
C LEU A 212 -18.43 -16.25 22.09
N GLU A 213 -19.38 -15.31 22.10
CA GLU A 213 -20.72 -15.49 22.68
C GLU A 213 -21.71 -16.17 21.72
N SER A 214 -21.25 -16.61 20.54
CA SER A 214 -22.10 -17.25 19.50
C SER A 214 -23.31 -16.42 19.06
N ARG A 215 -23.25 -15.09 19.25
CA ARG A 215 -24.24 -14.12 18.73
C ARG A 215 -24.07 -13.89 17.23
N SER A 216 -22.84 -14.03 16.75
CA SER A 216 -22.45 -13.98 15.34
C SER A 216 -21.62 -15.21 14.98
N ASP A 217 -21.55 -15.54 13.70
CA ASP A 217 -20.80 -16.70 13.19
C ASP A 217 -19.46 -16.29 12.61
N ILE A 218 -19.43 -15.15 11.94
CA ILE A 218 -18.23 -14.60 11.30
C ILE A 218 -18.11 -13.09 11.54
N ALA A 219 -16.89 -12.57 11.50
CA ALA A 219 -16.63 -11.13 11.43
C ALA A 219 -15.77 -10.81 10.20
N VAL A 220 -16.11 -9.73 9.49
CA VAL A 220 -15.43 -9.32 8.26
C VAL A 220 -14.59 -8.08 8.53
N HIS A 221 -13.31 -8.14 8.12
CA HIS A 221 -12.34 -7.09 8.42
C HIS A 221 -11.56 -6.67 7.19
N SER A 222 -11.19 -5.39 7.16
CA SER A 222 -10.00 -4.97 6.43
C SER A 222 -8.77 -5.55 7.12
N THR A 223 -8.00 -6.40 6.43
CA THR A 223 -6.97 -7.23 7.10
C THR A 223 -5.88 -6.41 7.81
N LYS A 224 -5.58 -5.20 7.31
CA LYS A 224 -4.62 -4.28 7.95
C LYS A 224 -5.05 -3.77 9.33
N ASP A 225 -6.34 -3.86 9.65
CA ASP A 225 -6.92 -3.38 10.91
C ASP A 225 -7.07 -4.55 11.92
N VAL A 226 -6.80 -5.79 11.50
CA VAL A 226 -6.87 -6.98 12.36
C VAL A 226 -5.60 -7.09 13.20
N PRO A 227 -5.71 -7.19 14.54
CA PRO A 227 -4.57 -7.45 15.42
C PRO A 227 -3.72 -8.65 14.98
N MET A 228 -2.44 -8.63 15.34
CA MET A 228 -1.51 -9.72 15.00
C MET A 228 -1.73 -10.97 15.86
N GLU A 229 -2.28 -10.78 17.06
CA GLU A 229 -2.70 -11.79 18.03
C GLU A 229 -4.22 -11.69 18.15
N LEU A 230 -4.92 -12.81 18.02
CA LEU A 230 -6.36 -12.91 18.22
C LEU A 230 -6.62 -13.51 19.61
N PRO A 231 -7.82 -13.30 20.18
CA PRO A 231 -8.25 -14.03 21.38
C PRO A 231 -8.24 -15.55 21.16
N ASP A 232 -8.01 -16.31 22.23
CA ASP A 232 -8.13 -17.77 22.20
C ASP A 232 -9.54 -18.18 21.73
N GLY A 233 -9.60 -19.17 20.83
CA GLY A 233 -10.84 -19.68 20.25
C GLY A 233 -11.32 -18.95 18.99
N LEU A 234 -10.61 -17.93 18.51
CA LEU A 234 -10.88 -17.26 17.25
C LEU A 234 -9.71 -17.43 16.27
N ASP A 235 -10.04 -17.63 14.99
CA ASP A 235 -9.08 -17.73 13.90
C ASP A 235 -9.41 -16.79 12.75
N LEU A 236 -8.37 -16.20 12.15
CA LEU A 236 -8.45 -15.48 10.88
C LEU A 236 -8.27 -16.45 9.71
N SER A 237 -9.26 -17.31 9.50
CA SER A 237 -9.08 -18.49 8.63
C SER A 237 -9.20 -18.17 7.14
N ILE A 238 -9.94 -17.15 6.76
CA ILE A 238 -10.21 -16.84 5.35
C ILE A 238 -9.61 -15.50 5.00
N ILE A 239 -8.68 -15.52 4.05
CA ILE A 239 -8.18 -14.33 3.35
C ILE A 239 -8.76 -14.34 1.94
N CYS A 240 -9.50 -13.30 1.63
CA CYS A 240 -10.15 -13.08 0.34
C CYS A 240 -9.16 -12.58 -0.72
N LYS A 241 -9.57 -12.65 -2.00
CA LYS A 241 -8.82 -12.05 -3.09
C LYS A 241 -8.62 -10.54 -2.85
N ARG A 242 -7.38 -10.08 -3.03
CA ARG A 242 -6.90 -8.75 -2.65
C ARG A 242 -7.29 -7.73 -3.71
N HIS A 243 -7.86 -6.61 -3.27
CA HIS A 243 -8.03 -5.41 -4.10
C HIS A 243 -6.73 -4.61 -4.11
N ASP A 244 -6.67 -3.50 -4.87
CA ASP A 244 -5.47 -2.68 -5.01
C ASP A 244 -4.83 -2.36 -3.63
N PRO A 245 -3.62 -2.86 -3.34
CA PRO A 245 -2.98 -2.70 -2.05
C PRO A 245 -2.36 -1.30 -1.88
N CYS A 246 -2.28 -0.50 -2.94
CA CYS A 246 -1.57 0.76 -2.93
C CYS A 246 -2.31 1.83 -2.12
N ASP A 247 -1.56 2.87 -1.77
CA ASP A 247 -2.14 4.12 -1.29
C ASP A 247 -2.46 5.04 -2.47
N ALA A 248 -3.43 5.92 -2.28
CA ALA A 248 -3.80 6.96 -3.23
C ALA A 248 -3.62 8.34 -2.58
N ILE A 249 -3.03 9.29 -3.31
CA ILE A 249 -3.06 10.70 -2.94
C ILE A 249 -4.33 11.33 -3.49
N ILE A 250 -5.05 12.10 -2.68
CA ILE A 250 -6.33 12.69 -3.04
C ILE A 250 -6.24 14.20 -2.86
N PHE A 251 -6.64 14.92 -3.90
CA PHE A 251 -6.71 16.38 -3.92
C PHE A 251 -8.16 16.88 -3.78
N PRO A 252 -8.37 18.16 -3.44
CA PRO A 252 -9.71 18.75 -3.43
C PRO A 252 -10.41 18.59 -4.78
N LYS A 253 -11.75 18.48 -4.77
CA LYS A 253 -12.53 18.37 -6.00
C LYS A 253 -12.19 19.49 -7.00
N GLY A 254 -12.05 19.11 -8.26
CA GLY A 254 -11.69 20.04 -9.35
C GLY A 254 -10.20 20.34 -9.48
N SER A 255 -9.34 19.78 -8.62
CA SER A 255 -7.89 19.85 -8.78
C SER A 255 -7.42 19.13 -10.05
N THR A 256 -6.46 19.72 -10.76
CA THR A 256 -5.75 19.08 -11.87
C THR A 256 -4.53 18.28 -11.43
N LYS A 257 -4.13 18.38 -10.15
CA LYS A 257 -3.03 17.62 -9.57
C LYS A 257 -3.41 16.16 -9.40
N CYS A 258 -2.50 15.25 -9.69
CA CYS A 258 -2.73 13.82 -9.59
C CYS A 258 -1.62 13.10 -8.81
N SER A 259 -0.41 13.62 -8.71
CA SER A 259 0.72 12.92 -8.10
C SER A 259 1.24 13.58 -6.82
N VAL A 260 2.04 12.85 -6.05
CA VAL A 260 2.79 13.40 -4.90
C VAL A 260 3.73 14.54 -5.34
N ASP A 261 4.22 14.49 -6.59
CA ASP A 261 5.17 15.47 -7.11
C ASP A 261 4.49 16.79 -7.49
N ASP A 262 3.16 16.79 -7.66
CA ASP A 262 2.37 18.00 -7.92
C ASP A 262 2.12 18.84 -6.65
N LEU A 263 2.45 18.32 -5.47
CA LEU A 263 2.28 19.04 -4.20
C LEU A 263 3.20 20.27 -4.16
N PRO A 264 2.68 21.47 -3.83
CA PRO A 264 3.52 22.65 -3.65
C PRO A 264 4.50 22.44 -2.49
N GLN A 265 5.56 23.25 -2.46
CA GLN A 265 6.51 23.24 -1.35
C GLN A 265 5.79 23.57 -0.04
N GLY A 266 6.02 22.80 1.01
CA GLY A 266 5.40 23.03 2.32
C GLY A 266 3.94 22.61 2.43
N ALA A 267 3.42 21.82 1.49
CA ALA A 267 2.01 21.41 1.45
C ALA A 267 1.55 20.70 2.74
N ARG A 268 0.32 20.97 3.14
CA ARG A 268 -0.38 20.35 4.26
C ARG A 268 -1.02 19.03 3.81
N VAL A 269 -0.44 17.91 4.21
CA VAL A 269 -0.90 16.58 3.83
C VAL A 269 -1.61 15.89 5.00
N GLY A 270 -2.88 15.54 4.81
CA GLY A 270 -3.70 14.88 5.82
C GLY A 270 -3.45 13.37 5.90
N THR A 271 -2.83 12.91 6.98
CA THR A 271 -2.71 11.47 7.32
C THR A 271 -2.27 11.31 8.77
N SER A 272 -2.93 10.41 9.52
CA SER A 272 -2.47 9.99 10.86
C SER A 272 -1.62 8.71 10.85
N SER A 273 -1.25 8.19 9.67
CA SER A 273 -0.43 6.98 9.54
C SER A 273 1.05 7.33 9.56
N LEU A 274 1.75 6.97 10.64
CA LEU A 274 3.20 7.16 10.76
C LEU A 274 3.97 6.47 9.63
N ARG A 275 3.48 5.31 9.17
CA ARG A 275 3.98 4.59 7.99
C ARG A 275 4.05 5.47 6.74
N ARG A 276 2.97 6.22 6.46
CA ARG A 276 2.89 7.08 5.27
C ARG A 276 3.79 8.30 5.42
N GLN A 277 3.76 8.90 6.61
CA GLN A 277 4.56 10.08 6.93
C GLN A 277 6.05 9.77 6.78
N SER A 278 6.55 8.72 7.43
CA SER A 278 7.97 8.39 7.45
C SER A 278 8.54 8.08 6.06
N GLN A 279 7.73 7.48 5.17
CA GLN A 279 8.16 7.19 3.80
C GLN A 279 8.15 8.43 2.91
N LEU A 280 7.12 9.27 3.01
CA LEU A 280 7.03 10.48 2.20
C LEU A 280 8.06 11.53 2.60
N LEU A 281 8.42 11.63 3.88
CA LEU A 281 9.47 12.55 4.34
C LEU A 281 10.83 12.30 3.68
N LEU A 282 11.10 11.08 3.17
CA LEU A 282 12.33 10.79 2.44
C LEU A 282 12.38 11.47 1.08
N LYS A 283 11.25 11.48 0.38
CA LYS A 283 11.13 12.09 -0.95
C LYS A 283 10.85 13.59 -0.86
N ARG A 284 10.04 13.99 0.12
CA ARG A 284 9.51 15.34 0.32
C ARG A 284 9.60 15.77 1.78
N PRO A 285 10.81 16.09 2.28
CA PRO A 285 11.04 16.49 3.67
C PRO A 285 10.38 17.83 4.03
N ASP A 286 9.92 18.58 3.03
CA ASP A 286 9.22 19.86 3.21
C ASP A 286 7.73 19.71 3.59
N LEU A 287 7.13 18.54 3.44
CA LEU A 287 5.69 18.35 3.68
C LEU A 287 5.33 18.55 5.16
N LYS A 288 4.18 19.18 5.37
CA LYS A 288 3.59 19.37 6.69
C LYS A 288 2.48 18.36 6.90
N PHE A 289 2.74 17.33 7.68
CA PHE A 289 1.71 16.34 8.01
C PHE A 289 0.74 16.87 9.06
N VAL A 290 -0.55 16.77 8.74
CA VAL A 290 -1.65 17.18 9.63
C VAL A 290 -2.47 15.93 9.96
N GLU A 291 -2.86 15.78 11.23
CA GLU A 291 -3.69 14.64 11.65
C GLU A 291 -5.00 14.61 10.87
N LEU A 292 -5.44 13.40 10.48
CA LEU A 292 -6.66 13.17 9.73
C LEU A 292 -7.39 11.93 10.27
N ARG A 293 -8.58 12.16 10.84
CA ARG A 293 -9.46 11.15 11.43
C ARG A 293 -10.87 11.22 10.88
N GLY A 294 -11.61 10.15 11.13
CA GLY A 294 -12.96 9.91 10.61
C GLY A 294 -12.97 8.74 9.62
N ASN A 295 -14.17 8.37 9.18
CA ASN A 295 -14.35 7.44 8.05
C ASN A 295 -13.95 8.12 6.73
N VAL A 296 -13.96 7.38 5.62
CA VAL A 296 -13.53 7.89 4.30
C VAL A 296 -14.32 9.14 3.90
N ASN A 297 -15.65 9.12 4.04
CA ASN A 297 -16.52 10.25 3.67
C ASN A 297 -16.18 11.51 4.47
N THR A 298 -16.02 11.42 5.79
CA THR A 298 -15.65 12.56 6.63
C THR A 298 -14.28 13.12 6.24
N ARG A 299 -13.33 12.26 5.90
CA ARG A 299 -11.99 12.70 5.48
C ARG A 299 -12.02 13.43 4.14
N LEU A 300 -12.78 12.93 3.18
CA LEU A 300 -12.99 13.60 1.88
C LEU A 300 -13.67 14.96 2.06
N ALA A 301 -14.66 15.05 2.96
CA ALA A 301 -15.33 16.31 3.27
C ALA A 301 -14.36 17.35 3.87
N LYS A 302 -13.47 16.95 4.79
CA LYS A 302 -12.43 17.84 5.35
C LYS A 302 -11.39 18.29 4.32
N LEU A 303 -11.06 17.42 3.35
CA LEU A 303 -10.22 17.82 2.23
C LEU A 303 -10.91 18.90 1.40
N ASP A 304 -12.19 18.70 1.08
CA ASP A 304 -12.96 19.62 0.24
C ASP A 304 -13.29 20.95 0.97
N SER A 305 -13.24 20.99 2.31
CA SER A 305 -13.36 22.23 3.10
C SER A 305 -12.08 23.08 3.15
N GLY A 306 -10.97 22.58 2.61
CA GLY A 306 -9.69 23.31 2.57
C GLY A 306 -8.78 23.10 3.79
N ASP A 307 -9.12 22.14 4.67
CA ASP A 307 -8.32 21.82 5.85
C ASP A 307 -6.94 21.25 5.45
N TYR A 308 -6.85 20.65 4.26
CA TYR A 308 -5.65 20.01 3.71
C TYR A 308 -5.45 20.38 2.25
N ASP A 309 -4.19 20.38 1.80
CA ASP A 309 -3.87 20.56 0.37
C ASP A 309 -3.97 19.23 -0.39
N ALA A 310 -3.75 18.11 0.32
CA ALA A 310 -4.06 16.75 -0.12
C ALA A 310 -4.25 15.83 1.10
N ILE A 311 -4.89 14.68 0.91
CA ILE A 311 -4.92 13.59 1.90
C ILE A 311 -4.44 12.29 1.27
N ILE A 312 -4.13 11.30 2.10
CA ILE A 312 -3.74 9.97 1.64
C ILE A 312 -4.72 8.93 2.17
N LEU A 313 -5.25 8.10 1.27
CA LEU A 313 -6.18 7.01 1.58
C LEU A 313 -5.72 5.71 0.93
N ALA A 314 -6.31 4.58 1.32
CA ALA A 314 -6.04 3.32 0.65
C ALA A 314 -6.88 3.24 -0.63
N ALA A 315 -6.28 2.83 -1.75
CA ALA A 315 -6.95 2.74 -3.05
C ALA A 315 -8.21 1.88 -2.98
N ALA A 316 -8.07 0.65 -2.45
CA ALA A 316 -9.20 -0.26 -2.25
C ALA A 316 -10.35 0.35 -1.43
N GLY A 317 -10.07 1.25 -0.47
CA GLY A 317 -11.14 1.87 0.32
C GLY A 317 -11.99 2.86 -0.48
N LEU A 318 -11.40 3.51 -1.48
CA LEU A 318 -12.09 4.43 -2.39
C LEU A 318 -12.89 3.66 -3.44
N GLU A 319 -12.27 2.67 -4.06
CA GLU A 319 -12.88 1.77 -5.05
C GLU A 319 -14.15 1.11 -4.48
N ARG A 320 -14.05 0.51 -3.29
CA ARG A 320 -15.19 -0.14 -2.63
C ARG A 320 -16.36 0.79 -2.38
N LEU A 321 -16.10 2.07 -2.15
CA LEU A 321 -17.15 3.04 -1.82
C LEU A 321 -17.68 3.79 -3.06
N GLY A 322 -17.23 3.43 -4.27
CA GLY A 322 -17.66 4.14 -5.48
C GLY A 322 -17.10 5.57 -5.57
N PHE A 323 -15.90 5.80 -5.05
CA PHE A 323 -15.20 7.08 -5.14
C PHE A 323 -14.19 7.11 -6.29
N GLU A 324 -14.53 6.49 -7.42
CA GLU A 324 -13.69 6.52 -8.63
C GLU A 324 -13.57 7.94 -9.17
N ASP A 325 -14.53 8.84 -8.92
CA ASP A 325 -14.39 10.27 -9.24
C ASP A 325 -13.25 10.97 -8.48
N ARG A 326 -12.82 10.40 -7.34
CA ARG A 326 -11.66 10.86 -6.55
C ARG A 326 -10.36 10.21 -7.02
N VAL A 327 -10.43 9.18 -7.85
CA VAL A 327 -9.29 8.45 -8.43
C VAL A 327 -9.25 8.76 -9.92
N MET A 328 -8.34 9.63 -10.34
CA MET A 328 -8.30 10.11 -11.73
C MET A 328 -8.30 8.94 -12.74
N PRO A 329 -9.01 9.05 -13.87
CA PRO A 329 -9.02 8.03 -14.93
C PRO A 329 -7.58 7.62 -15.30
N GLY A 330 -7.29 6.31 -15.31
CA GLY A 330 -5.93 5.79 -15.53
C GLY A 330 -5.06 5.67 -14.27
N LYS A 331 -5.62 5.80 -13.06
CA LYS A 331 -5.00 5.65 -11.74
C LYS A 331 -3.76 6.51 -11.46
N ALA A 332 -3.64 7.69 -12.09
CA ALA A 332 -2.49 8.59 -11.95
C ALA A 332 -2.19 9.05 -10.51
N ASN A 333 -3.16 8.92 -9.59
CA ASN A 333 -3.01 9.26 -8.19
C ASN A 333 -2.76 8.10 -7.25
N ILE A 334 -2.58 6.89 -7.79
CA ILE A 334 -2.02 5.77 -7.05
C ILE A 334 -0.53 6.03 -6.83
N VAL A 335 -0.11 5.95 -5.57
CA VAL A 335 1.27 6.12 -5.19
C VAL A 335 2.00 4.82 -5.42
N ASP A 336 3.06 4.87 -6.21
CA ASP A 336 3.94 3.73 -6.49
C ASP A 336 4.39 3.07 -5.17
N PRO A 337 4.24 1.74 -5.02
CA PRO A 337 4.74 0.99 -3.87
C PRO A 337 6.23 1.18 -3.58
N GLU A 338 7.04 1.55 -4.57
CA GLU A 338 8.44 1.91 -4.36
C GLU A 338 8.58 3.24 -3.61
N VAL A 339 7.69 4.21 -3.87
CA VAL A 339 7.62 5.48 -3.13
C VAL A 339 7.00 5.27 -1.74
N MET A 340 5.90 4.53 -1.65
CA MET A 340 5.19 4.31 -0.40
C MET A 340 4.68 2.87 -0.31
N LEU A 341 5.46 2.04 0.38
CA LEU A 341 5.14 0.63 0.53
C LEU A 341 3.86 0.47 1.37
N PRO A 342 2.92 -0.41 0.95
CA PRO A 342 1.67 -0.63 1.65
C PRO A 342 1.81 -1.07 3.11
N ALA A 343 0.72 -0.88 3.87
CA ALA A 343 0.57 -1.55 5.16
C ALA A 343 0.32 -3.05 4.94
N CYS A 344 0.78 -3.88 5.89
CA CYS A 344 0.52 -5.33 5.88
C CYS A 344 -0.99 -5.62 5.76
N GLY A 345 -1.38 -6.46 4.80
CA GLY A 345 -2.77 -6.81 4.54
C GLY A 345 -3.62 -5.70 3.90
N GLN A 346 -3.05 -4.56 3.50
CA GLN A 346 -3.83 -3.50 2.84
C GLN A 346 -4.43 -4.01 1.52
N GLY A 347 -5.71 -3.72 1.29
CA GLY A 347 -6.45 -4.19 0.11
C GLY A 347 -7.12 -5.55 0.30
N ALA A 348 -6.67 -6.38 1.25
CA ALA A 348 -7.29 -7.67 1.52
C ALA A 348 -8.50 -7.53 2.47
N LEU A 349 -9.47 -8.42 2.30
CA LEU A 349 -10.48 -8.72 3.31
C LEU A 349 -10.13 -10.04 3.97
N SER A 350 -10.42 -10.13 5.26
CA SER A 350 -10.26 -11.34 6.02
C SER A 350 -11.49 -11.61 6.88
N ILE A 351 -11.83 -12.88 7.01
CA ILE A 351 -12.96 -13.35 7.80
C ILE A 351 -12.42 -14.06 9.04
N GLU A 352 -12.82 -13.56 10.19
CA GLU A 352 -12.59 -14.14 11.51
C GLU A 352 -13.80 -15.00 11.90
N LEU A 353 -13.55 -16.16 12.51
CA LEU A 353 -14.58 -17.06 13.03
C LEU A 353 -14.05 -17.88 14.20
N ARG A 354 -14.92 -18.64 14.86
CA ARG A 354 -14.50 -19.55 15.94
C ARG A 354 -13.69 -20.73 15.40
N SER A 355 -12.62 -21.08 16.12
CA SER A 355 -11.73 -22.21 15.80
C SER A 355 -12.43 -23.58 15.86
N ASP A 356 -13.50 -23.69 16.65
CA ASP A 356 -14.25 -24.92 16.87
C ASP A 356 -15.50 -25.06 15.96
N ASP A 357 -15.61 -24.24 14.91
CA ASP A 357 -16.73 -24.26 13.97
C ASP A 357 -16.31 -24.72 12.55
N PRO A 358 -16.05 -26.03 12.35
CA PRO A 358 -15.65 -26.56 11.05
C PRO A 358 -16.77 -26.47 10.00
N THR A 359 -18.03 -26.32 10.42
CA THR A 359 -19.18 -26.20 9.50
C THR A 359 -19.15 -24.83 8.82
N THR A 360 -19.04 -23.76 9.62
CA THR A 360 -18.90 -22.40 9.09
C THR A 360 -17.63 -22.29 8.26
N LEU A 361 -16.51 -22.85 8.72
CA LEU A 361 -15.26 -22.87 7.94
C LEU A 361 -15.44 -23.49 6.55
N ALA A 362 -16.11 -24.65 6.45
CA ALA A 362 -16.34 -25.32 5.18
C ALA A 362 -17.16 -24.47 4.20
N ILE A 363 -18.18 -23.74 4.68
CA ILE A 363 -19.00 -22.82 3.86
C ILE A 363 -18.16 -21.64 3.35
N LEU A 364 -17.24 -21.14 4.15
CA LEU A 364 -16.42 -19.99 3.77
C LEU A 364 -15.20 -20.36 2.92
N GLN A 365 -14.77 -21.63 2.96
CA GLN A 365 -13.52 -22.08 2.35
C GLN A 365 -13.36 -21.67 0.88
N PRO A 366 -14.41 -21.65 0.03
CA PRO A 366 -14.27 -21.16 -1.34
C PRO A 366 -13.80 -19.71 -1.44
N LEU A 367 -14.12 -18.84 -0.46
CA LEU A 367 -13.67 -17.44 -0.44
C LEU A 367 -12.17 -17.30 -0.13
N HIS A 368 -11.49 -18.38 0.27
CA HIS A 368 -10.08 -18.35 0.60
C HIS A 368 -9.21 -18.37 -0.65
N PHE A 369 -8.62 -17.22 -0.98
CA PHE A 369 -7.79 -17.07 -2.17
C PHE A 369 -6.31 -17.29 -1.82
N ILE A 370 -5.84 -18.53 -2.03
CA ILE A 370 -4.51 -19.00 -1.62
C ILE A 370 -3.34 -18.08 -2.04
N PRO A 371 -3.27 -17.56 -3.29
CA PRO A 371 -2.17 -16.68 -3.69
C PRO A 371 -2.08 -15.42 -2.81
N ASP A 372 -3.20 -14.72 -2.60
CA ASP A 372 -3.19 -13.52 -1.75
C ASP A 372 -3.05 -13.87 -0.28
N ALA A 373 -3.63 -14.99 0.17
CA ALA A 373 -3.45 -15.49 1.52
C ALA A 373 -1.97 -15.71 1.85
N ALA A 374 -1.19 -16.28 0.92
CA ALA A 374 0.24 -16.48 1.08
C ALA A 374 0.99 -15.14 1.29
N THR A 375 0.67 -14.12 0.48
CA THR A 375 1.27 -12.77 0.64
C THR A 375 0.91 -12.14 1.98
N VAL A 376 -0.37 -12.17 2.35
CA VAL A 376 -0.89 -11.55 3.57
C VAL A 376 -0.36 -12.27 4.83
N CYS A 377 -0.25 -13.60 4.83
CA CYS A 377 0.36 -14.35 5.92
C CYS A 377 1.84 -13.98 6.10
N CYS A 378 2.59 -13.83 5.01
CA CYS A 378 3.97 -13.35 5.05
C CYS A 378 4.08 -11.96 5.71
N GLU A 379 3.26 -11.01 5.24
CA GLU A 379 3.21 -9.64 5.73
C GLU A 379 2.83 -9.57 7.21
N ARG A 380 1.83 -10.35 7.63
CA ARG A 380 1.38 -10.43 9.03
C ARG A 380 2.44 -11.06 9.93
N ALA A 381 3.14 -12.11 9.49
CA ALA A 381 4.22 -12.73 10.27
C ALA A 381 5.38 -11.75 10.50
N MET A 382 5.79 -11.02 9.46
CA MET A 382 6.78 -9.95 9.57
C MET A 382 6.34 -8.91 10.59
N ASN A 383 5.12 -8.39 10.46
CA ASN A 383 4.63 -7.36 11.36
C ASN A 383 4.45 -7.86 12.80
N ARG A 384 3.99 -9.10 12.99
CA ARG A 384 3.91 -9.75 14.31
C ARG A 384 5.29 -9.87 14.96
N ARG A 385 6.30 -10.27 14.21
CA ARG A 385 7.68 -10.43 14.71
C ARG A 385 8.30 -9.10 15.15
N LEU A 386 7.93 -8.00 14.50
CA LEU A 386 8.26 -6.63 14.90
C LEU A 386 7.36 -6.08 16.01
N GLN A 387 6.43 -6.89 16.53
CA GLN A 387 5.40 -6.47 17.49
C GLN A 387 4.61 -5.25 16.99
N GLY A 388 4.37 -5.17 15.68
CA GLY A 388 3.79 -4.01 15.03
C GLY A 388 2.28 -3.87 15.23
N GLY A 389 1.80 -2.63 15.10
CA GLY A 389 0.39 -2.24 15.09
C GLY A 389 0.14 -1.04 14.16
N CYS A 390 -1.10 -0.55 14.09
CA CYS A 390 -1.44 0.57 13.20
C CYS A 390 -0.74 1.91 13.57
N GLN A 391 -0.18 1.99 14.78
CA GLN A 391 0.44 3.17 15.38
C GLN A 391 1.97 3.22 15.23
N VAL A 392 2.58 2.28 14.52
CA VAL A 392 4.04 2.26 14.28
C VAL A 392 4.37 2.45 12.79
N PRO A 393 5.56 3.01 12.47
CA PRO A 393 5.97 3.32 11.09
C PRO A 393 6.48 2.08 10.32
N ILE A 394 5.69 1.00 10.34
CA ILE A 394 6.01 -0.26 9.65
C ILE A 394 5.24 -0.36 8.33
N SER A 395 5.93 -0.76 7.27
CA SER A 395 5.34 -1.19 6.00
C SER A 395 5.76 -2.62 5.68
N GLY A 396 4.91 -3.36 4.99
CA GLY A 396 5.19 -4.72 4.58
C GLY A 396 4.34 -5.11 3.39
N PHE A 397 4.98 -5.57 2.33
CA PHE A 397 4.31 -5.96 1.10
C PHE A 397 5.01 -7.16 0.49
N ALA A 398 4.29 -8.26 0.38
CA ALA A 398 4.74 -9.48 -0.26
C ALA A 398 4.15 -9.58 -1.67
N ARG A 399 4.97 -10.00 -2.63
CA ARG A 399 4.60 -10.17 -4.04
C ARG A 399 4.95 -11.57 -4.49
N LEU A 400 4.00 -12.23 -5.15
CA LEU A 400 4.24 -13.47 -5.85
C LEU A 400 4.87 -13.20 -7.22
N GLY A 401 5.85 -14.00 -7.58
CA GLY A 401 6.39 -14.11 -8.93
C GLY A 401 6.26 -15.54 -9.44
N GLU A 402 6.85 -15.84 -10.60
CA GLU A 402 6.89 -17.21 -11.12
C GLU A 402 7.67 -18.12 -10.16
N GLY A 403 6.96 -19.01 -9.46
CA GLY A 403 7.53 -19.98 -8.52
C GLY A 403 8.25 -19.37 -7.31
N THR A 404 8.03 -18.08 -7.01
CA THR A 404 8.73 -17.35 -5.94
C THR A 404 7.80 -16.41 -5.19
N ILE A 405 8.21 -16.04 -3.98
CA ILE A 405 7.61 -14.96 -3.21
C ILE A 405 8.71 -14.02 -2.72
N ASN A 406 8.51 -12.72 -2.94
CA ASN A 406 9.36 -11.64 -2.47
C ASN A 406 8.64 -10.89 -1.34
N MET A 407 9.27 -10.79 -0.17
CA MET A 407 8.78 -9.95 0.93
C MET A 407 9.67 -8.73 1.05
N GLN A 408 9.09 -7.53 0.92
CA GLN A 408 9.76 -6.27 1.25
C GLN A 408 9.11 -5.65 2.49
N ALA A 409 9.94 -5.11 3.39
CA ALA A 409 9.48 -4.44 4.60
C ALA A 409 10.31 -3.17 4.87
N ARG A 410 9.66 -2.20 5.50
CA ARG A 410 10.27 -0.89 5.81
C ARG A 410 9.93 -0.46 7.23
N VAL A 411 10.90 0.12 7.93
CA VAL A 411 10.71 0.76 9.26
C VAL A 411 11.36 2.14 9.24
N GLY A 412 10.58 3.19 9.48
CA GLY A 412 11.07 4.57 9.53
C GLY A 412 11.08 5.15 10.94
N SER A 413 11.85 6.21 11.17
CA SER A 413 11.75 7.01 12.40
C SER A 413 10.59 8.00 12.31
N ILE A 414 9.88 8.22 13.41
CA ILE A 414 8.75 9.16 13.48
C ILE A 414 9.22 10.61 13.66
N LYS A 415 10.44 10.83 14.16
CA LYS A 415 11.13 12.13 14.21
C LYS A 415 11.84 12.49 12.91
N GLY A 416 11.87 11.56 11.94
CA GLY A 416 12.60 11.76 10.67
C GLY A 416 14.12 11.87 10.83
N SER A 417 14.67 11.47 11.99
CA SER A 417 16.07 11.67 12.35
C SER A 417 17.03 10.57 11.88
N GLY A 418 16.55 9.61 11.08
CA GLY A 418 17.35 8.48 10.62
C GLY A 418 16.90 7.91 9.28
N PRO A 419 17.73 7.07 8.64
CA PRO A 419 17.39 6.48 7.35
C PRO A 419 16.19 5.56 7.48
N LEU A 420 15.40 5.46 6.41
CA LEU A 420 14.40 4.40 6.31
C LEU A 420 15.11 3.04 6.21
N LEU A 421 14.83 2.15 7.15
CA LEU A 421 15.35 0.78 7.11
C LEU A 421 14.52 0.00 6.11
N ILE A 422 15.16 -0.49 5.04
CA ILE A 422 14.53 -1.30 4.00
C ILE A 422 15.20 -2.66 3.99
N LYS A 423 14.39 -3.73 4.02
CA LYS A 423 14.85 -5.11 3.85
C LYS A 423 13.91 -5.86 2.94
N GLU A 424 14.49 -6.76 2.16
CA GLU A 424 13.75 -7.65 1.30
C GLU A 424 14.41 -9.02 1.25
N LYS A 425 13.59 -10.04 0.98
CA LYS A 425 14.05 -11.40 0.73
C LYS A 425 13.10 -12.10 -0.22
N THR A 426 13.67 -12.82 -1.18
CA THR A 426 12.93 -13.68 -2.12
C THR A 426 13.28 -15.13 -1.87
N ILE A 427 12.27 -16.00 -1.86
CA ILE A 427 12.45 -17.45 -1.79
C ILE A 427 11.59 -18.16 -2.85
N PRO A 428 11.95 -19.39 -3.25
CA PRO A 428 11.04 -20.25 -4.00
C PRO A 428 9.75 -20.53 -3.21
N LEU A 429 8.62 -20.58 -3.90
CA LEU A 429 7.33 -20.93 -3.32
C LEU A 429 6.55 -21.84 -4.28
N ASP A 430 6.15 -22.99 -3.78
CA ASP A 430 5.30 -23.95 -4.49
C ASP A 430 3.89 -23.92 -3.90
N LEU A 431 2.97 -23.28 -4.63
CA LEU A 431 1.56 -23.17 -4.24
C LEU A 431 0.76 -24.47 -4.47
N THR A 432 1.35 -25.51 -5.05
CA THR A 432 0.69 -26.83 -5.20
C THR A 432 0.72 -27.65 -3.92
N LYS A 433 1.58 -27.27 -2.96
CA LYS A 433 1.66 -27.91 -1.64
C LYS A 433 0.41 -27.64 -0.80
N PRO A 434 0.12 -28.49 0.20
CA PRO A 434 -0.95 -28.24 1.16
C PRO A 434 -0.82 -26.86 1.82
N TRP A 435 -1.96 -26.16 1.98
CA TRP A 435 -1.99 -24.81 2.56
C TRP A 435 -1.21 -24.65 3.87
N PRO A 436 -1.28 -25.57 4.86
CA PRO A 436 -0.48 -25.45 6.08
C PRO A 436 1.03 -25.36 5.85
N GLU A 437 1.57 -26.08 4.85
CA GLU A 437 2.99 -26.03 4.51
C GLU A 437 3.35 -24.71 3.80
N VAL A 438 2.50 -24.25 2.88
CA VAL A 438 2.65 -22.95 2.20
C VAL A 438 2.65 -21.83 3.23
N LYS A 439 1.66 -21.83 4.13
CA LYS A 439 1.52 -20.86 5.22
C LYS A 439 2.76 -20.84 6.11
N ALA A 440 3.23 -21.99 6.59
CA ALA A 440 4.43 -22.06 7.42
C ALA A 440 5.66 -21.49 6.71
N THR A 441 5.84 -21.79 5.42
CA THR A 441 6.96 -21.29 4.60
C THR A 441 6.94 -19.77 4.48
N VAL A 442 5.78 -19.17 4.18
CA VAL A 442 5.67 -17.71 4.02
C VAL A 442 5.71 -16.95 5.34
N GLU A 443 5.20 -17.54 6.44
CA GLU A 443 5.31 -16.96 7.78
C GLU A 443 6.77 -16.95 8.27
N GLN A 444 7.52 -18.00 7.95
CA GLN A 444 8.96 -18.06 8.22
C GLN A 444 9.71 -16.95 7.46
N LEU A 445 9.44 -16.77 6.16
CA LEU A 445 10.01 -15.66 5.37
C LEU A 445 9.73 -14.30 6.01
N GLY A 446 8.49 -14.06 6.42
CA GLY A 446 8.09 -12.81 7.05
C GLY A 446 8.89 -12.54 8.33
N SER A 447 9.04 -13.57 9.17
CA SER A 447 9.81 -13.50 10.41
C SER A 447 11.30 -13.23 10.16
N GLU A 448 11.89 -13.84 9.13
CA GLU A 448 13.29 -13.61 8.74
C GLU A 448 13.54 -12.18 8.27
N VAL A 449 12.64 -11.61 7.47
CA VAL A 449 12.75 -10.20 7.03
C VAL A 449 12.62 -9.25 8.22
N ALA A 450 11.74 -9.55 9.19
CA ALA A 450 11.66 -8.80 10.43
C ALA A 450 12.96 -8.89 11.25
N ASP A 451 13.57 -10.07 11.36
CA ASP A 451 14.87 -10.23 12.03
C ASP A 451 15.98 -9.44 11.32
N MET A 452 15.97 -9.35 9.99
CA MET A 452 16.89 -8.51 9.23
C MET A 452 16.71 -7.02 9.55
N LEU A 453 15.47 -6.56 9.78
CA LEU A 453 15.18 -5.19 10.19
C LEU A 453 15.62 -4.91 11.62
N LEU A 454 15.34 -5.84 12.55
CA LEU A 454 15.77 -5.72 13.95
C LEU A 454 17.30 -5.65 14.06
N LYS A 455 18.03 -6.50 13.33
CA LYS A 455 19.50 -6.44 13.22
C LYS A 455 20.00 -5.12 12.63
N ALA A 456 19.20 -4.46 11.79
CA ALA A 456 19.51 -3.14 11.23
C ALA A 456 19.11 -1.97 12.16
N GLY A 457 18.64 -2.24 13.38
CA GLY A 457 18.32 -1.22 14.37
C GLY A 457 16.86 -0.79 14.41
N ALA A 458 15.94 -1.53 13.76
CA ALA A 458 14.51 -1.17 13.73
C ALA A 458 13.89 -1.02 15.13
N GLN A 459 14.38 -1.74 16.13
CA GLN A 459 13.87 -1.67 17.50
C GLN A 459 13.86 -0.22 18.03
N ALA A 460 14.91 0.56 17.76
CA ALA A 460 14.99 1.94 18.23
C ALA A 460 13.87 2.83 17.68
N TYR A 461 13.45 2.62 16.42
CA TYR A 461 12.37 3.38 15.79
C TYR A 461 10.98 2.94 16.27
N LEU A 462 10.85 1.66 16.63
CA LEU A 462 9.63 1.13 17.22
C LEU A 462 9.46 1.65 18.65
N ASP A 463 10.51 1.62 19.47
CA ASP A 463 10.52 2.16 20.82
C ASP A 463 10.20 3.66 20.84
N GLU A 464 10.73 4.41 19.86
CA GLU A 464 10.41 5.82 19.64
C GLU A 464 8.90 6.05 19.47
N ALA A 465 8.25 5.26 18.61
CA ALA A 465 6.82 5.34 18.36
C ALA A 465 5.99 4.93 19.58
N TYR A 466 6.40 3.90 20.32
CA TYR A 466 5.74 3.48 21.54
C TYR A 466 5.84 4.51 22.67
N ALA A 467 7.01 5.12 22.85
CA ALA A 467 7.19 6.17 23.84
C ALA A 467 6.33 7.42 23.54
N GLN A 468 6.21 7.82 22.27
CA GLN A 468 5.31 8.93 21.89
C GLN A 468 3.85 8.57 22.18
N ASN A 469 3.47 7.32 21.93
CA ASN A 469 2.13 6.82 22.21
C ASN A 469 1.81 6.88 23.71
N GLU A 470 2.67 6.32 24.56
CA GLU A 470 2.51 6.36 26.03
C GLU A 470 2.44 7.78 26.59
N ALA A 471 3.31 8.68 26.12
CA ALA A 471 3.27 10.09 26.50
C ALA A 471 1.95 10.76 26.09
N GLY A 472 1.41 10.38 24.91
CA GLY A 472 0.09 10.77 24.46
C GLY A 472 -1.00 10.34 25.44
N VAL A 473 -1.10 9.05 25.77
CA VAL A 473 -2.07 8.50 26.74
C VAL A 473 -1.99 9.23 28.07
N ALA A 474 -0.78 9.38 28.63
CA ALA A 474 -0.58 10.01 29.93
C ALA A 474 -1.08 11.47 29.95
N ALA A 475 -0.78 12.25 28.90
CA ALA A 475 -1.26 13.62 28.75
C ALA A 475 -2.79 13.69 28.59
N ALA A 476 -3.39 12.72 27.90
CA ALA A 476 -4.85 12.60 27.77
C ALA A 476 -5.53 12.40 29.11
N GLN A 477 -4.99 11.47 29.89
CA GLN A 477 -5.57 11.06 31.16
C GLN A 477 -5.41 12.16 32.22
N ALA A 478 -4.29 12.88 32.20
CA ALA A 478 -4.11 14.08 33.01
C ALA A 478 -5.14 15.17 32.65
N ALA A 479 -5.40 15.41 31.36
CA ALA A 479 -6.38 16.41 30.91
C ALA A 479 -7.84 16.01 31.17
N ALA A 480 -8.16 14.72 31.22
CA ALA A 480 -9.50 14.23 31.54
C ALA A 480 -9.79 14.24 33.05
N ASN A 481 -8.73 14.22 33.88
CA ASN A 481 -8.82 14.26 35.34
C ASN A 481 -8.75 15.69 35.92
N ALA A 482 -8.48 16.69 35.08
CA ALA A 482 -8.46 18.11 35.41
C ALA A 482 -9.76 18.75 34.92
#